data_AF-A0A127T1Y3-F1
#
_entry.id   AF-A0A127T1Y3-F1
#
_cell.length_a   1.000
_cell.length_b   1.000
_cell.length_c   1.000
_cell.angle_alpha   90.00
_cell.angle_beta   90.00
_cell.angle_gamma   90.00
#
_symmetry.space_group_name_H-M   'P 1'
#
loop_
_entity.id
_entity.type
_entity.pdbx_description
1 polymer ?
#
loop_
_entity_poly.entity_id
_entity_poly.type
_entity_poly.pdbx_seq_one_letter_code
_entity_poly.pdbx_strand_id
1 'polypeptide(L)' 'MQKVKSAGLKGMQFHNQRERKSRTNDDIDHERTRENYDLKNDKNIDYNERVKEIITHYT' A
#
# COMPACT_ATOMS: atom_id res chain seq x y z
N MET A 1 -10.28 -12.94 -1.83
CA MET A 1 -10.47 -11.59 -1.22
C MET A 1 -10.27 -11.73 0.28
N GLN A 2 -9.30 -11.01 0.86
CA GLN A 2 -9.08 -11.00 2.31
C GLN A 2 -9.69 -9.72 2.90
N LYS A 3 -10.48 -9.86 3.98
CA LYS A 3 -10.99 -8.69 4.72
C LYS A 3 -9.84 -8.09 5.53
N VAL A 4 -9.69 -6.78 5.46
CA VAL A 4 -8.60 -6.05 6.11
C VAL A 4 -9.17 -4.98 7.02
N LYS A 5 -8.76 -4.99 8.29
CA LYS A 5 -9.09 -3.92 9.24
C LYS A 5 -8.11 -2.76 9.07
N SER A 6 -8.45 -1.57 9.57
CA SER A 6 -7.58 -0.36 9.50
C SER A 6 -6.12 -0.62 9.90
N ALA A 7 -5.87 -1.38 10.97
CA ALA A 7 -4.52 -1.74 11.39
C ALA A 7 -3.71 -2.51 10.32
N GLY A 8 -4.39 -3.35 9.53
CA GLY A 8 -3.76 -4.12 8.44
C GLY A 8 -3.49 -3.28 7.19
N LEU A 9 -4.23 -2.19 6.97
CA LEU A 9 -4.05 -1.32 5.80
C LEU A 9 -2.64 -0.70 5.76
N LYS A 10 -2.08 -0.35 6.92
CA LYS A 10 -0.74 0.24 6.96
C LYS A 10 0.36 -0.77 6.59
N GLY A 11 0.19 -2.02 7.02
CA GLY A 11 1.09 -3.11 6.60
C GLY A 11 1.02 -3.34 5.09
N MET A 12 -0.19 -3.40 4.53
CA MET A 12 -0.38 -3.49 3.08
C MET A 12 0.25 -2.32 2.33
N GLN A 13 0.10 -1.10 2.83
CA GLN A 13 0.73 0.09 2.23
C GLN A 13 2.25 -0.07 2.15
N PHE A 14 2.91 -0.40 3.27
CA PHE A 14 4.37 -0.59 3.29
C PHE A 14 4.85 -1.61 2.28
N HIS A 15 4.10 -2.71 2.11
CA HIS A 15 4.42 -3.71 1.11
C HIS A 15 4.14 -3.21 -0.31
N ASN A 16 2.92 -2.76 -0.61
CA ASN A 16 2.51 -2.39 -1.97
C ASN A 16 3.33 -1.22 -2.53
N GLN A 17 3.54 -0.18 -1.73
CA GLN A 17 4.29 1.01 -2.11
C GLN A 17 5.80 0.87 -1.87
N ARG A 18 6.26 -0.33 -1.44
CA ARG A 18 7.66 -0.68 -1.20
C ARG A 18 8.39 0.37 -0.34
N GLU A 19 7.71 0.93 0.67
CA GLU A 19 8.26 1.99 1.54
C GLU A 19 9.45 1.53 2.38
N ARG A 20 9.63 0.21 2.53
CA ARG A 20 10.71 -0.39 3.32
C ARG A 20 11.25 -1.64 2.63
N LYS A 21 12.53 -1.93 2.85
CA LYS A 21 13.12 -3.21 2.49
C LYS A 21 12.42 -4.35 3.23
N SER A 22 11.98 -5.36 2.49
CA SER A 22 11.41 -6.57 3.07
C SER A 22 12.48 -7.29 3.90
N ARG A 23 12.10 -7.84 5.06
CA ARG A 23 12.99 -8.63 5.94
C ARG A 23 12.66 -10.12 5.95
N THR A 24 11.57 -10.51 5.31
CA THR A 24 10.98 -11.84 5.41
C THR A 24 10.63 -12.45 4.06
N ASN A 25 10.72 -11.66 2.99
CA ASN A 25 10.50 -12.13 1.63
C ASN A 25 11.74 -11.76 0.81
N ASP A 26 12.60 -12.76 0.63
CA ASP A 26 13.87 -12.66 -0.08
C ASP A 26 13.70 -12.76 -1.61
N ASP A 27 12.49 -13.14 -2.10
CA ASP A 27 12.17 -13.22 -3.53
C ASP A 27 11.93 -11.83 -4.16
N ILE A 28 11.85 -10.78 -3.34
CA ILE A 28 11.67 -9.40 -3.84
C ILE A 28 13.02 -8.85 -4.32
N ASP A 29 13.14 -8.70 -5.64
CA ASP A 29 14.24 -7.95 -6.24
C ASP A 29 14.02 -6.43 -6.06
N HIS A 30 14.83 -5.83 -5.19
CA HIS A 30 14.75 -4.41 -4.87
C HIS A 30 15.15 -3.51 -6.05
N GLU A 31 16.06 -3.93 -6.91
CA GLU A 31 16.51 -3.15 -8.07
C GLU A 31 15.39 -2.97 -9.09
N ARG A 32 14.44 -3.92 -9.12
CA ARG A 32 13.26 -3.90 -9.98
C ARG A 32 12.08 -3.15 -9.38
N THR A 33 12.19 -2.62 -8.16
CA THR A 33 11.08 -1.87 -7.52
C THR A 33 10.63 -0.68 -8.36
N ARG A 34 11.54 -0.04 -9.11
CA ARG A 34 11.24 1.06 -10.03
C ARG A 34 10.35 0.68 -11.22
N GLU A 35 10.20 -0.62 -11.50
CA GLU A 35 9.32 -1.14 -12.55
C GLU A 35 7.86 -1.27 -12.07
N ASN A 36 7.62 -1.20 -10.76
CA ASN A 36 6.27 -1.21 -10.22
C ASN A 36 5.54 0.10 -10.56
N TYR A 37 4.23 0.02 -10.73
CA TYR A 37 3.39 1.16 -11.04
C TYR A 37 2.06 1.08 -10.29
N ASP A 38 1.46 2.24 -10.03
CA ASP A 38 0.10 2.38 -9.53
C ASP A 38 -0.77 2.93 -10.66
N LEU A 39 -1.90 2.27 -10.94
CA LEU A 39 -2.82 2.66 -12.02
C LEU A 39 -3.72 3.84 -11.65
N LYS A 40 -3.86 4.14 -10.36
CA LYS A 40 -4.83 5.10 -9.84
C LYS A 40 -4.18 6.34 -9.25
N ASN A 41 -3.00 6.20 -8.65
CA ASN A 41 -2.32 7.29 -7.95
C ASN A 41 -0.96 7.56 -8.60
N ASP A 42 -0.67 8.84 -8.89
CA ASP A 42 0.63 9.23 -9.45
C ASP A 42 1.77 9.14 -8.43
N LYS A 43 1.43 9.03 -7.14
CA LYS A 43 2.38 8.97 -6.03
C LYS A 43 1.84 8.11 -4.89
N ASN A 44 2.75 7.75 -3.99
CA ASN A 44 2.45 7.08 -2.74
C ASN A 44 1.41 7.86 -1.91
N ILE A 45 0.48 7.12 -1.29
CA ILE A 45 -0.63 7.65 -0.50
C ILE A 45 -0.74 6.95 0.86
N ASP A 46 -1.38 7.57 1.85
CA ASP A 46 -1.79 6.86 3.05
C ASP A 46 -3.12 6.12 2.81
N TYR A 47 -3.09 4.80 2.94
CA TYR A 47 -4.26 3.96 2.69
C TYR A 47 -5.36 4.18 3.74
N ASN A 48 -5.01 4.42 5.00
CA ASN A 48 -6.01 4.66 6.05
C ASN A 48 -6.70 6.00 5.84
N GLU A 49 -5.93 7.05 5.55
CA GLU A 49 -6.49 8.38 5.27
C GLU A 49 -7.42 8.32 4.06
N ARG A 50 -6.96 7.73 2.94
CA ARG A 50 -7.75 7.67 1.71
C ARG A 50 -9.04 6.89 1.87
N VAL A 51 -9.01 5.75 2.57
CA VAL A 51 -10.22 4.96 2.85
C VAL A 51 -11.18 5.74 3.74
N LYS A 52 -10.67 6.42 4.78
CA LYS A 52 -11.49 7.24 5.67
C LYS A 52 -12.15 8.39 4.93
N GLU A 53 -11.40 9.12 4.10
CA GLU A 53 -11.93 10.18 3.24
C GLU A 53 -13.07 9.69 2.36
N ILE A 54 -12.89 8.53 1.71
CA ILE A 54 -13.92 7.92 0.87
C ILE A 54 -15.16 7.62 1.71
N ILE A 55 -15.01 6.92 2.84
CA ILE A 55 -16.16 6.56 3.69
C ILE A 55 -16.89 7.82 4.17
N THR A 56 -16.16 8.81 4.69
CA THR A 56 -16.74 10.06 5.19
C THR A 56 -17.40 10.89 4.09
N HIS A 57 -16.89 10.88 2.87
CA HIS A 57 -17.52 11.61 1.77
C HIS A 57 -18.88 11.02 1.36
N TYR A 58 -19.14 9.74 1.69
CA TYR A 58 -20.38 9.03 1.36
C TYR A 58 -21.34 8.86 2.55
N THR A 59 -21.03 9.43 3.72
CA THR A 59 -21.87 9.44 4.94
C THR A 59 -22.13 10.86 5.40
#